data_AF-A0A3C1REY7-F1
#
_entry.id   AF-A0A3C1REY7-F1
#
_cell.length_a   1.000
_cell.length_b   1.000
_cell.length_c   1.000
_cell.angle_alpha   90.00
_cell.angle_beta   90.00
_cell.angle_gamma   90.00
#
_symmetry.space_group_name_H-M   'P 1'
#
loop_
_entity.id
_entity.type
_entity.pdbx_description
1 polymer ?
#
loop_
_entity_poly.entity_id
_entity_poly.type
_entity_poly.pdbx_seq_one_letter_code
_entity_poly.pdbx_strand_id
1 'polypeptide(L)'
;MTTDTLDFWVGNFKSEEDFYEFVEEDENFYLEEDSDDVFISKFAESQDTIWLDHDFVEYGYENGNGTIYEKFADYSFAEQWLPILINRLNELNLDFDINSIIFLNKQIPKPTSVETDFFSLVYIGGIEYSA
;
A
#
# COMPACT_ATOMS: atom_id res chain seq x y z
N MET A 1 17.11 14.49 -13.88
CA MET A 1 15.89 13.82 -13.41
C MET A 1 16.34 12.47 -12.94
N THR A 2 16.12 12.19 -11.66
CA THR A 2 16.40 10.87 -11.09
C THR A 2 15.12 10.05 -11.28
N THR A 3 15.27 8.82 -11.74
CA THR A 3 14.14 7.89 -11.86
C THR A 3 14.17 7.00 -10.63
N ASP A 4 13.06 6.91 -9.93
CA ASP A 4 12.85 6.06 -8.77
C ASP A 4 11.67 5.11 -9.02
N THR A 5 11.47 4.13 -8.15
CA THR A 5 10.41 3.13 -8.28
C THR A 5 9.60 3.06 -6.99
N LEU A 6 8.29 3.12 -7.12
CA LEU A 6 7.33 2.88 -6.05
C LEU A 6 6.74 1.48 -6.22
N ASP A 7 6.71 0.68 -5.16
CA ASP A 7 5.94 -0.55 -5.09
C ASP A 7 4.50 -0.25 -4.70
N PHE A 8 3.55 -0.94 -5.33
CA PHE A 8 2.13 -0.69 -5.17
C PHE A 8 1.39 -1.92 -4.66
N TRP A 9 0.46 -1.67 -3.75
CA TRP A 9 -0.58 -2.58 -3.36
C TRP A 9 -1.94 -1.91 -3.54
N VAL A 10 -2.94 -2.68 -3.95
CA VAL A 10 -4.34 -2.27 -3.94
C VAL A 10 -5.15 -3.27 -3.14
N GLY A 11 -6.19 -2.81 -2.46
CA GLY A 11 -6.98 -3.71 -1.63
C GLY A 11 -8.45 -3.37 -1.53
N ASN A 12 -9.17 -4.27 -0.87
CA ASN A 12 -10.52 -4.10 -0.40
C ASN A 12 -10.56 -4.34 1.11
N PHE A 13 -10.78 -3.27 1.88
CA PHE A 13 -10.99 -3.31 3.32
C PHE A 13 -12.46 -3.06 3.65
N LYS A 14 -12.94 -3.66 4.72
CA LYS A 14 -14.35 -3.53 5.13
C LYS A 14 -14.71 -2.11 5.57
N SER A 15 -13.78 -1.41 6.20
CA SER A 15 -13.95 -0.03 6.64
C SER A 15 -12.65 0.76 6.57
N GLU A 16 -12.79 2.08 6.63
CA GLU A 16 -11.67 3.02 6.73
C GLU A 16 -10.85 2.80 8.01
N GLU A 17 -11.52 2.52 9.12
CA GLU A 17 -10.89 2.19 10.41
C GLU A 17 -10.04 0.92 10.32
N ASP A 18 -10.57 -0.15 9.72
CA ASP A 18 -9.84 -1.41 9.51
C ASP A 18 -8.58 -1.20 8.64
N PHE A 19 -8.65 -0.30 7.66
CA PHE A 19 -7.52 0.04 6.80
C PHE A 19 -6.46 0.85 7.55
N TYR A 20 -6.84 1.90 8.26
CA TYR A 20 -5.86 2.72 8.99
C TYR A 20 -5.20 1.95 10.13
N GLU A 21 -5.96 1.14 10.88
CA GLU A 21 -5.37 0.23 11.90
C GLU A 21 -4.38 -0.76 11.29
N PHE A 22 -4.50 -1.06 9.98
CA PHE A 22 -3.57 -1.95 9.30
C PHE A 22 -2.28 -1.24 8.86
N VAL A 23 -2.34 0.01 8.41
CA VAL A 23 -1.19 0.71 7.80
C VAL A 23 -0.44 1.65 8.75
N GLU A 24 -1.13 2.23 9.74
CA GLU A 24 -0.55 3.22 10.66
C GLU A 24 0.53 2.60 11.57
N GLU A 25 1.45 3.46 12.03
CA GLU A 25 2.48 3.05 12.98
C GLU A 25 1.85 2.61 14.31
N ASP A 26 2.33 1.50 14.86
CA ASP A 26 2.08 1.11 16.25
C ASP A 26 3.01 1.93 17.16
N GLU A 27 2.45 2.86 17.93
CA GLU A 27 3.22 3.69 18.88
C GLU A 27 4.01 2.85 19.90
N ASN A 28 3.57 1.62 20.19
CA ASN A 28 4.27 0.73 21.11
C ASN A 28 5.61 0.23 20.54
N PHE A 29 5.80 0.28 19.22
CA PHE A 29 7.06 -0.07 18.57
C PHE A 29 8.26 0.65 19.19
N TYR A 30 8.10 1.92 19.58
CA TYR A 30 9.16 2.72 20.17
C TYR A 30 9.32 2.56 21.69
N LEU A 31 8.39 1.85 22.35
CA LEU A 31 8.40 1.63 23.80
C LEU A 31 9.08 0.30 24.18
N GLU A 32 9.12 -0.66 23.27
CA GLU A 32 9.72 -1.97 23.48
C GLU A 32 11.21 -1.95 23.05
N GLU A 33 12.07 -1.39 23.90
CA GLU A 33 13.50 -1.14 23.61
C GLU A 33 14.35 -2.39 23.21
N ASP A 34 13.82 -3.61 23.25
CA ASP A 34 14.59 -4.86 23.06
C ASP A 34 13.85 -5.99 22.30
N SER A 35 12.73 -5.71 21.62
CA SER A 35 11.96 -6.77 20.95
C SER A 35 12.23 -6.80 19.44
N ASP A 36 13.04 -7.77 18.99
CA ASP A 36 13.25 -8.06 17.56
C ASP A 36 11.98 -8.59 16.85
N ASP A 37 10.89 -8.80 17.60
CA ASP A 37 9.65 -9.43 17.13
C ASP A 37 8.48 -8.43 16.98
N VAL A 38 8.70 -7.13 17.21
CA VAL A 38 7.64 -6.10 17.07
C VAL A 38 7.76 -5.42 15.71
N PHE A 39 6.67 -5.39 14.97
CA PHE A 39 6.58 -4.72 13.68
C PHE A 39 6.04 -3.31 13.84
N ILE A 40 6.54 -2.36 13.06
CA ILE A 40 6.10 -0.95 13.12
C ILE A 40 4.64 -0.78 12.72
N SER A 41 4.06 -1.70 11.95
CA SER A 41 2.63 -1.73 11.62
C SER A 41 2.20 -3.13 11.20
N LYS A 42 0.88 -3.39 11.17
CA LYS A 42 0.36 -4.68 10.65
C LYS A 42 0.65 -4.87 9.17
N PHE A 43 0.73 -3.78 8.41
CA PHE A 43 1.20 -3.82 7.03
C PHE A 43 2.65 -4.31 6.98
N ALA A 44 3.54 -3.73 7.79
CA ALA A 44 4.93 -4.13 7.86
C ALA A 44 5.09 -5.61 8.27
N GLU A 45 4.31 -6.07 9.26
CA GLU A 45 4.18 -7.48 9.65
C GLU A 45 3.77 -8.38 8.48
N SER A 46 2.74 -7.97 7.73
CA SER A 46 2.25 -8.74 6.58
C SER A 46 3.28 -8.90 5.46
N GLN A 47 4.30 -8.04 5.45
CA GLN A 47 5.39 -8.03 4.49
C GLN A 47 6.70 -8.58 5.06
N ASP A 48 6.67 -9.18 6.26
CA ASP A 48 7.85 -9.72 6.97
C ASP A 48 8.97 -8.67 7.09
N THR A 49 8.59 -7.43 7.38
CA THR A 49 9.48 -6.26 7.44
C THR A 49 9.26 -5.50 8.74
N ILE A 50 10.21 -5.59 9.67
CA ILE A 50 10.10 -5.01 11.03
C ILE A 50 9.84 -3.50 11.01
N TRP A 51 10.55 -2.77 10.15
CA TRP A 51 10.54 -1.31 10.13
C TRP A 51 10.39 -0.77 8.71
N LEU A 52 9.59 0.28 8.57
CA LEU A 52 9.40 1.07 7.36
C LEU A 52 9.59 2.54 7.73
N ASP A 53 10.20 3.29 6.82
CA ASP A 53 10.21 4.75 6.88
C ASP A 53 8.87 5.27 6.36
N HIS A 54 7.94 5.54 7.29
CA HIS A 54 6.59 6.02 6.97
C HIS A 54 6.55 7.39 6.29
N ASP A 55 7.63 8.18 6.34
CA ASP A 55 7.75 9.39 5.51
C ASP A 55 7.73 9.08 4.00
N PHE A 56 8.02 7.82 3.62
CA PHE A 56 7.95 7.33 2.24
C PHE A 56 6.78 6.39 1.98
N VAL A 57 5.91 6.13 2.97
CA VAL A 57 4.71 5.32 2.79
C VAL A 57 3.52 6.25 2.56
N GLU A 58 2.93 6.17 1.38
CA GLU A 58 1.70 6.89 1.06
C GLU A 58 0.57 5.87 0.90
N TYR A 59 -0.57 6.17 1.51
CA TYR A 59 -1.69 5.25 1.57
C TYR A 59 -3.01 6.01 1.67
N GLY A 60 -4.11 5.35 1.30
CA GLY A 60 -5.43 5.87 1.62
C GLY A 60 -6.58 4.97 1.23
N TYR A 61 -7.74 5.31 1.77
CA TYR A 61 -8.98 4.56 1.68
C TYR A 61 -10.04 5.36 0.90
N GLU A 62 -10.42 4.85 -0.27
CA GLU A 62 -11.27 5.53 -1.24
C GLU A 62 -12.49 4.66 -1.58
N ASN A 63 -13.47 4.64 -0.69
CA ASN A 63 -14.71 3.86 -0.84
C ASN A 63 -15.82 4.57 -1.63
N GLY A 64 -15.48 5.64 -2.34
CA GLY A 64 -16.43 6.31 -3.24
C GLY A 64 -16.79 5.45 -4.46
N ASN A 65 -17.92 5.77 -5.11
CA ASN A 65 -18.37 5.10 -6.34
C ASN A 65 -17.61 5.54 -7.61
N GLY A 66 -16.49 6.26 -7.46
CA GLY A 66 -15.68 6.72 -8.57
C GLY A 66 -14.85 5.61 -9.20
N THR A 67 -14.36 5.88 -10.40
CA THR A 67 -13.33 5.07 -11.08
C THR A 67 -12.03 5.06 -10.28
N ILE A 68 -11.15 4.07 -10.52
CA ILE A 68 -9.79 4.03 -9.95
C ILE A 68 -9.03 5.33 -10.20
N TYR A 69 -9.25 5.95 -11.37
CA TYR A 69 -8.64 7.24 -11.69
C TYR A 69 -9.12 8.33 -10.72
N GLU A 70 -10.42 8.47 -10.54
CA GLU A 70 -11.01 9.49 -9.65
C GLU A 70 -10.63 9.28 -8.18
N LYS A 71 -10.46 8.02 -7.76
CA LYS A 71 -10.05 7.67 -6.39
C LYS A 71 -8.62 8.09 -6.09
N PHE A 72 -7.70 7.91 -7.04
CA PHE A 72 -6.26 8.00 -6.75
C PHE A 72 -5.51 9.10 -7.51
N ALA A 73 -6.21 10.02 -8.17
CA ALA A 73 -5.60 11.09 -8.96
C ALA A 73 -4.86 12.17 -8.14
N ASP A 74 -5.18 12.33 -6.86
CA ASP A 74 -4.64 13.41 -6.01
C ASP A 74 -3.34 13.02 -5.28
N TYR A 75 -2.89 11.78 -5.41
CA TYR A 75 -1.69 11.24 -4.77
C TYR A 75 -0.40 11.70 -5.48
N SER A 76 0.73 11.65 -4.75
CA SER A 76 2.01 12.11 -5.27
C SER A 76 2.40 11.39 -6.57
N PHE A 77 2.76 12.18 -7.60
CA PHE A 77 3.15 11.70 -8.93
C PHE A 77 2.10 10.83 -9.66
N ALA A 78 0.82 10.87 -9.26
CA ALA A 78 -0.25 10.04 -9.83
C ALA A 78 -0.35 10.13 -11.34
N GLU A 79 -0.15 11.31 -11.94
CA GLU A 79 -0.15 11.48 -13.39
C GLU A 79 0.84 10.56 -14.14
N GLN A 80 1.91 10.12 -13.48
CA GLN A 80 2.93 9.24 -14.06
C GLN A 80 2.58 7.76 -13.86
N TRP A 81 2.22 7.34 -12.64
CA TRP A 81 2.04 5.92 -12.32
C TRP A 81 0.61 5.40 -12.49
N LEU A 82 -0.41 6.26 -12.36
CA LEU A 82 -1.82 5.84 -12.36
C LEU A 82 -2.27 5.20 -13.69
N PRO A 83 -1.87 5.69 -14.88
CA PRO A 83 -2.19 5.00 -16.13
C PRO A 83 -1.58 3.60 -16.21
N ILE A 84 -0.39 3.41 -15.64
CA ILE A 84 0.31 2.11 -15.61
C ILE A 84 -0.39 1.17 -14.63
N LEU A 85 -0.76 1.67 -13.45
CA LEU A 85 -1.52 0.92 -12.45
C LEU A 85 -2.83 0.40 -13.04
N ILE A 86 -3.64 1.27 -13.66
CA ILE A 86 -4.92 0.89 -14.27
C ILE A 86 -4.74 -0.21 -15.33
N ASN A 87 -3.71 -0.11 -16.17
CA ASN A 87 -3.43 -1.15 -17.16
C ASN A 87 -3.15 -2.51 -16.50
N ARG A 88 -2.35 -2.55 -15.42
CA ARG A 88 -2.08 -3.79 -14.68
C ARG A 88 -3.33 -4.35 -14.00
N LEU A 89 -4.16 -3.50 -13.42
CA LEU A 89 -5.42 -3.91 -12.78
C LEU A 89 -6.38 -4.56 -13.79
N ASN A 90 -6.46 -4.03 -15.00
CA ASN A 90 -7.28 -4.60 -16.08
C ASN A 90 -6.79 -6.00 -16.53
N GLU A 91 -5.53 -6.35 -16.28
CA GLU A 91 -4.96 -7.67 -16.60
C GLU A 91 -5.17 -8.69 -15.48
N LEU A 92 -5.29 -8.25 -14.22
CA LEU A 92 -5.34 -9.11 -13.04
C LEU A 92 -6.71 -9.74 -12.77
N ASN A 93 -7.81 -9.26 -13.39
CA ASN A 93 -9.18 -9.74 -13.16
C ASN A 93 -9.50 -9.94 -11.67
N LEU A 94 -9.29 -8.91 -10.86
CA LEU A 94 -9.60 -8.93 -9.43
C LEU A 94 -11.10 -9.19 -9.20
N ASP A 95 -11.42 -9.96 -8.17
CA ASP A 95 -12.78 -10.37 -7.80
C ASP A 95 -13.42 -9.49 -6.72
N PHE A 96 -12.77 -8.38 -6.36
CA PHE A 96 -13.22 -7.39 -5.41
C PHE A 96 -13.16 -5.96 -5.97
N ASP A 97 -13.98 -5.07 -5.41
CA ASP A 97 -13.92 -3.64 -5.69
C ASP A 97 -12.73 -3.01 -4.96
N ILE A 98 -11.87 -2.27 -5.65
CA ILE A 98 -10.72 -1.62 -5.00
C ILE A 98 -11.19 -0.40 -4.21
N ASN A 99 -10.84 -0.33 -2.93
CA ASN A 99 -11.10 0.81 -2.06
C ASN A 99 -9.89 1.28 -1.26
N SER A 100 -8.70 0.73 -1.51
CA SER A 100 -7.48 1.17 -0.83
C SER A 100 -6.26 1.06 -1.74
N ILE A 101 -5.27 1.89 -1.45
CA ILE A 101 -3.95 1.86 -2.08
C ILE A 101 -2.88 2.05 -1.02
N ILE A 102 -1.76 1.36 -1.16
CA ILE A 102 -0.53 1.57 -0.39
C ILE A 102 0.60 1.61 -1.40
N PHE A 103 1.48 2.58 -1.31
CA PHE A 103 2.70 2.60 -2.11
C PHE A 103 3.85 3.28 -1.39
N LEU A 104 5.04 2.77 -1.67
CA LEU A 104 6.28 3.23 -1.06
C LEU A 104 7.47 2.91 -1.95
N ASN A 105 8.61 3.55 -1.70
CA ASN A 105 9.88 3.17 -2.30
C ASN A 105 10.29 1.74 -1.91
N LYS A 106 11.38 1.24 -2.52
CA LYS A 106 11.89 -0.14 -2.39
C LYS A 106 12.44 -0.50 -0.99
N GLN A 107 11.60 -0.45 0.05
CA GLN A 107 11.96 -0.82 1.42
C GLN A 107 11.64 -2.29 1.73
N ILE A 108 10.60 -2.86 1.12
CA ILE A 108 10.18 -4.24 1.37
C ILE A 108 11.00 -5.20 0.47
N PRO A 109 11.80 -6.13 1.02
CA PRO A 109 12.64 -7.01 0.22
C PRO A 109 11.87 -8.02 -0.64
N LYS A 110 10.71 -8.47 -0.13
CA LYS A 110 9.84 -9.46 -0.80
C LYS A 110 8.37 -9.04 -0.70
N PRO A 111 7.95 -8.05 -1.49
CA PRO A 111 6.55 -7.62 -1.53
C PRO A 111 5.62 -8.80 -1.81
N THR A 112 4.58 -8.95 -1.02
CA THR A 112 3.61 -10.04 -1.15
C THR A 112 2.18 -9.53 -1.13
N SER A 113 1.30 -10.28 -1.78
CA SER A 113 -0.15 -10.13 -1.59
C SER A 113 -0.58 -10.82 -0.30
N VAL A 114 -1.65 -10.32 0.30
CA VAL A 114 -2.24 -10.80 1.55
C VAL A 114 -3.73 -10.97 1.31
N GLU A 115 -4.23 -12.17 1.61
CA GLU A 115 -5.64 -12.51 1.49
C GLU A 115 -6.10 -13.08 2.83
N THR A 116 -7.16 -12.52 3.39
CA THR A 116 -7.75 -12.96 4.65
C THR A 116 -9.26 -13.02 4.53
N ASP A 117 -9.94 -13.55 5.56
CA ASP A 117 -11.41 -13.50 5.62
C ASP A 117 -11.97 -12.07 5.76
N PHE A 118 -11.12 -11.07 6.03
CA PHE A 118 -11.52 -9.70 6.36
C PHE A 118 -11.16 -8.67 5.29
N PHE A 119 -10.10 -8.91 4.52
CA PHE A 119 -9.62 -8.02 3.47
C PHE A 119 -8.74 -8.77 2.46
N SER A 120 -8.64 -8.18 1.28
CA SER A 120 -7.72 -8.57 0.21
C SER A 120 -6.76 -7.42 -0.05
N LEU A 121 -5.46 -7.70 -0.18
CA LEU A 121 -4.42 -6.74 -0.53
C LEU A 121 -3.48 -7.36 -1.56
N VAL A 122 -3.51 -6.87 -2.79
CA VAL A 122 -2.78 -7.44 -3.92
C VAL A 122 -1.60 -6.55 -4.26
N TYR A 123 -0.40 -7.14 -4.27
CA TYR A 123 0.82 -6.50 -4.76
C TYR A 123 0.81 -6.42 -6.29
N ILE A 124 0.95 -5.20 -6.82
CA ILE A 124 0.85 -4.88 -8.25
C ILE A 124 2.22 -4.73 -8.92
N GLY A 125 3.29 -4.67 -8.14
CA GLY A 125 4.64 -4.48 -8.67
C GLY A 125 5.10 -3.02 -8.69
N GLY A 126 6.41 -2.85 -8.84
CA GLY A 126 7.05 -1.54 -8.96
C GLY A 126 6.62 -0.76 -10.21
N ILE A 127 6.40 0.54 -10.07
CA ILE A 127 6.19 1.49 -11.18
C ILE A 127 7.19 2.63 -11.03
N GLU A 128 7.86 2.97 -12.14
CA GLU A 128 8.86 4.04 -12.18
C GLU A 128 8.21 5.42 -12.27
N TYR A 129 8.84 6.41 -11.65
CA TYR A 129 8.48 7.82 -11.77
C TYR A 129 9.73 8.70 -11.80
N SER A 130 9.60 9.92 -12.31
CA SER A 130 10.66 10.93 -12.30
C SER A 130 10.36 12.01 -11.25
N ALA A 131 11.32 12.21 -10.34
CA ALA A 131 11.32 13.26 -9.32
C ALA A 131 12.15 14.50 -9.75
#